data_AF-A0A7Y2ZVH4-F1
#
_entry.id   AF-A0A7Y2ZVH4-F1
#
_cell.length_a   1.000
_cell.length_b   1.000
_cell.length_c   1.000
_cell.angle_alpha   90.00
_cell.angle_beta   90.00
_cell.angle_gamma   90.00
#
_symmetry.space_group_name_H-M   'P 1'
#
loop_
_entity.id
_entity.type
_entity.pdbx_description
1 polymer ?
#
loop_
_entity_poly.entity_id
_entity_poly.type
_entity_poly.pdbx_seq_one_letter_code
_entity_poly.pdbx_strand_id
1 'polypeptide(L)'
;MTDIILEVIRAIAVAAILIIFLKVGYAKSIFNIDGWRHIVTGFALIFFGTLIDITDNYPGLNKFILIGDTIVQSFLEKVIGYLLGFIVLAYGIGKCLPKLAELTELKKLEVSKQRLKVLRATMRTVLDIVNNFLNNVQYFKFRAEQENALPRELLEELESGIRDTGKIKKAWGSRVDT
;
A
#
# COMPACT_ATOMS: atom_id res chain seq x y z
N MET A 1 -13.79 -44.67 -1.44
CA MET A 1 -14.33 -43.85 -0.33
C MET A 1 -13.38 -42.72 0.04
N THR A 2 -12.09 -42.98 0.24
CA THR A 2 -11.08 -41.92 0.47
C THR A 2 -10.98 -40.92 -0.68
N ASP A 3 -11.12 -41.37 -1.93
CA ASP A 3 -11.07 -40.52 -3.14
C ASP A 3 -12.18 -39.44 -3.13
N ILE A 4 -13.42 -39.88 -2.98
CA ILE A 4 -14.62 -39.02 -2.84
C ILE A 4 -14.45 -38.00 -1.70
N ILE A 5 -13.89 -38.42 -0.56
CA ILE A 5 -13.66 -37.51 0.57
C ILE A 5 -12.67 -36.40 0.17
N LEU A 6 -11.60 -36.74 -0.55
CA LEU A 6 -10.59 -35.77 -1.00
C LEU A 6 -11.15 -34.79 -2.04
N GLU A 7 -12.00 -35.24 -2.95
CA GLU A 7 -12.68 -34.39 -3.93
C GLU A 7 -13.65 -33.41 -3.26
N VAL A 8 -14.44 -33.87 -2.30
CA VAL A 8 -15.37 -33.01 -1.54
C VAL A 8 -14.59 -31.97 -0.73
N ILE A 9 -13.50 -32.35 -0.07
CA ILE A 9 -12.63 -31.40 0.64
C ILE A 9 -12.04 -30.37 -0.33
N ARG A 10 -11.59 -30.79 -1.51
CA ARG A 10 -11.06 -29.90 -2.55
C ARG A 10 -12.11 -28.89 -3.02
N ALA A 11 -13.32 -29.34 -3.31
CA ALA A 11 -14.41 -28.46 -3.72
C ALA A 11 -14.79 -27.45 -2.64
N ILE A 12 -14.86 -27.87 -1.37
CA ILE A 12 -15.10 -26.98 -0.23
C ILE A 12 -13.98 -25.93 -0.12
N ALA A 13 -12.71 -26.35 -0.22
CA ALA A 13 -11.57 -25.45 -0.15
C ALA A 13 -11.61 -24.40 -1.28
N VAL A 14 -11.84 -24.83 -2.52
CA VAL A 14 -11.94 -23.93 -3.68
C VAL A 14 -13.15 -22.99 -3.55
N ALA A 15 -14.30 -23.48 -3.10
CA ALA A 15 -15.48 -22.67 -2.85
C ALA A 15 -15.22 -21.60 -1.77
N ALA A 16 -14.57 -21.97 -0.66
CA ALA A 16 -14.22 -21.05 0.40
C ALA A 16 -13.30 -19.93 -0.10
N ILE A 17 -12.27 -20.31 -0.89
CA ILE A 17 -11.36 -19.35 -1.53
C ILE A 17 -12.15 -18.41 -2.45
N LEU A 18 -12.97 -18.94 -3.35
CA LEU A 18 -13.76 -18.15 -4.29
C LEU A 18 -14.70 -17.16 -3.56
N ILE A 19 -15.36 -17.60 -2.50
CA ILE A 19 -16.24 -16.73 -1.67
C ILE A 19 -15.43 -15.60 -1.02
N ILE A 20 -14.24 -15.89 -0.49
CA ILE A 20 -13.36 -14.86 0.10
C ILE A 20 -12.98 -13.82 -0.96
N PHE A 21 -12.54 -14.26 -2.14
CA PHE A 21 -12.18 -13.36 -3.24
C PHE A 21 -13.39 -12.53 -3.72
N LEU A 22 -14.57 -13.11 -3.82
CA LEU A 22 -15.78 -12.36 -4.18
C LEU A 22 -16.16 -11.32 -3.11
N LYS A 23 -16.14 -11.71 -1.83
CA LYS A 23 -16.44 -10.80 -0.71
C LYS A 23 -15.45 -9.63 -0.64
N VAL A 24 -14.16 -9.91 -0.75
CA VAL A 24 -13.11 -8.87 -0.75
C VAL A 24 -13.22 -7.97 -1.97
N GLY A 25 -13.49 -8.55 -3.14
CA GLY A 25 -13.69 -7.79 -4.39
C GLY A 25 -14.85 -6.81 -4.28
N TYR A 26 -15.97 -7.25 -3.71
CA TYR A 26 -17.17 -6.43 -3.51
C TYR A 26 -16.95 -5.35 -2.44
N ALA A 27 -16.41 -5.73 -1.28
CA ALA A 27 -16.24 -4.81 -0.14
C ALA A 27 -15.24 -3.68 -0.40
N LYS A 28 -14.19 -3.92 -1.19
CA LYS A 28 -13.14 -2.93 -1.46
C LYS A 28 -13.17 -2.34 -2.87
N SER A 29 -14.19 -2.65 -3.67
CA SER A 29 -14.29 -2.26 -5.09
C SER A 29 -12.99 -2.54 -5.89
N ILE A 30 -12.28 -3.62 -5.52
CA ILE A 30 -11.01 -4.03 -6.12
C ILE A 30 -11.22 -4.66 -7.51
N PHE A 31 -12.47 -4.83 -7.95
CA PHE A 31 -12.79 -5.26 -9.32
C PHE A 31 -12.17 -4.40 -10.40
N ASN A 32 -11.82 -3.14 -10.10
CA ASN A 32 -11.14 -2.24 -11.03
C ASN A 32 -9.60 -2.42 -11.06
N ILE A 33 -9.03 -3.21 -10.15
CA ILE A 33 -7.63 -3.61 -10.23
C ILE A 33 -7.51 -4.69 -11.31
N ASP A 34 -6.83 -4.33 -12.38
CA ASP A 34 -6.43 -5.25 -13.43
C ASP A 34 -5.82 -6.54 -12.87
N GLY A 35 -6.36 -7.68 -13.31
CA GLY A 35 -5.93 -9.01 -12.85
C GLY A 35 -6.89 -9.64 -11.85
N TRP A 36 -7.60 -8.85 -11.03
CA TRP A 36 -8.54 -9.40 -10.03
C TRP A 36 -9.66 -10.23 -10.66
N ARG A 37 -10.25 -9.74 -11.75
CA ARG A 37 -11.27 -10.47 -12.51
C ARG A 37 -10.76 -11.80 -13.04
N HIS A 38 -9.51 -11.86 -13.49
CA HIS A 38 -8.90 -13.10 -14.00
C HIS A 38 -8.65 -14.09 -12.85
N ILE A 39 -8.23 -13.63 -11.67
CA ILE A 39 -8.10 -14.50 -10.49
C ILE A 39 -9.45 -15.12 -10.12
N VAL A 40 -10.51 -14.29 -10.05
CA VAL A 40 -11.87 -14.77 -9.75
C VAL A 40 -12.37 -15.75 -10.83
N THR A 41 -12.19 -15.43 -12.11
CA THR A 41 -12.56 -16.31 -13.22
C THR A 41 -11.80 -17.64 -13.18
N GLY A 42 -10.50 -17.61 -12.89
CA GLY A 42 -9.67 -18.82 -12.76
C GLY A 42 -10.16 -19.72 -11.62
N PHE A 43 -10.43 -19.17 -10.44
CA PHE A 43 -11.01 -19.94 -9.33
C PHE A 43 -12.43 -20.42 -9.63
N ALA A 44 -13.24 -19.65 -10.36
CA ALA A 44 -14.57 -20.08 -10.78
C ALA A 44 -14.51 -21.27 -11.75
N LEU A 45 -13.55 -21.29 -12.67
CA LEU A 45 -13.31 -22.42 -13.59
C LEU A 45 -12.82 -23.65 -12.84
N ILE A 46 -11.87 -23.50 -11.92
CA ILE A 46 -11.41 -24.62 -11.08
C ILE A 46 -12.58 -25.17 -10.25
N PHE A 47 -13.40 -24.29 -9.67
CA PHE A 47 -14.58 -24.70 -8.92
C PHE A 47 -15.56 -25.48 -9.79
N PHE A 48 -15.81 -25.00 -11.01
CA PHE A 48 -16.63 -25.73 -11.98
C PHE A 48 -16.07 -27.12 -12.29
N GLY A 49 -14.75 -27.25 -12.50
CA GLY A 49 -14.09 -28.54 -12.65
C GLY A 49 -14.29 -29.46 -11.45
N THR A 50 -14.15 -28.94 -10.21
CA THR A 50 -14.37 -29.71 -8.98
C THR A 50 -15.83 -30.14 -8.79
N LEU A 51 -16.80 -29.39 -9.32
CA LEU A 51 -18.20 -29.80 -9.28
C LEU A 51 -18.43 -30.98 -10.24
N ILE A 52 -17.84 -30.95 -11.43
CA ILE A 52 -17.91 -32.06 -12.39
C ILE A 52 -17.28 -33.33 -11.79
N ASP A 53 -16.11 -33.19 -11.17
CA ASP A 53 -15.37 -34.26 -10.46
C ASP A 53 -16.17 -34.90 -9.31
N ILE A 54 -17.12 -34.18 -8.71
CA ILE A 54 -18.00 -34.75 -7.68
C ILE A 54 -19.21 -35.46 -8.30
N THR A 55 -19.66 -35.01 -9.47
CA THR A 55 -20.95 -35.43 -10.04
C THR A 55 -20.97 -36.85 -10.60
N ASP A 56 -19.84 -37.39 -11.02
CA ASP A 56 -19.72 -38.79 -11.45
C ASP A 56 -19.75 -39.79 -10.28
N ASN A 57 -19.30 -39.39 -9.10
CA ASN A 57 -19.28 -40.21 -7.90
C ASN A 57 -20.66 -40.43 -7.25
N TYR A 58 -21.72 -39.77 -7.75
CA TYR A 58 -23.09 -39.94 -7.28
C TYR A 58 -24.00 -40.49 -8.39
N PRO A 59 -24.38 -41.79 -8.34
CA PRO A 59 -25.24 -42.44 -9.34
C PRO A 59 -26.60 -41.75 -9.55
N GLY A 60 -27.11 -41.03 -8.54
CA GLY A 60 -28.35 -40.25 -8.61
C GLY A 60 -28.23 -38.92 -9.36
N LEU A 61 -27.03 -38.34 -9.46
CA LEU A 61 -26.76 -37.10 -10.18
C LEU A 61 -26.37 -37.35 -11.65
N ASN A 62 -25.88 -38.55 -11.96
CA ASN A 62 -25.56 -39.01 -13.31
C ASN A 62 -26.75 -38.91 -14.29
N LYS A 63 -27.98 -38.83 -13.78
CA LYS A 63 -29.22 -38.67 -14.57
C LYS A 63 -29.57 -37.22 -14.90
N PHE A 64 -29.03 -36.25 -14.15
CA PHE A 64 -29.32 -34.81 -14.30
C PHE A 64 -28.25 -34.06 -15.09
N ILE A 65 -27.04 -34.61 -15.15
CA ILE A 65 -25.98 -34.12 -16.04
C ILE A 65 -26.02 -35.00 -17.28
N LEU A 66 -26.37 -34.41 -18.43
CA LEU A 66 -26.46 -35.08 -19.75
C LEU A 66 -25.09 -35.58 -20.27
N ILE A 67 -24.13 -35.78 -19.39
CA ILE A 67 -22.73 -36.11 -19.64
C ILE A 67 -22.41 -37.26 -18.68
N GLY A 68 -22.74 -38.48 -19.10
CA GLY A 68 -22.24 -39.69 -18.44
C GLY A 68 -20.74 -39.89 -18.71
N ASP A 69 -20.23 -41.06 -18.34
CA ASP A 69 -18.85 -41.59 -18.43
C ASP A 69 -18.21 -41.44 -19.84
N THR A 70 -17.98 -40.20 -20.24
CA THR A 70 -17.70 -39.81 -21.63
C THR A 70 -16.48 -38.91 -21.66
N ILE A 71 -15.75 -39.01 -22.77
CA ILE A 71 -14.57 -38.19 -23.09
C ILE A 71 -14.84 -36.70 -22.83
N VAL A 72 -16.07 -36.25 -23.06
CA VAL A 72 -16.51 -34.87 -22.86
C VAL A 72 -16.44 -34.45 -21.40
N GLN A 73 -16.87 -35.29 -20.45
CA GLN A 73 -16.79 -34.98 -19.02
C GLN A 73 -15.34 -34.76 -18.57
N SER A 74 -14.46 -35.72 -18.87
CA SER A 74 -13.06 -35.64 -18.48
C SER A 74 -12.33 -34.47 -19.18
N PHE A 75 -12.76 -34.11 -20.39
CA PHE A 75 -12.26 -32.92 -21.07
C PHE A 75 -12.70 -31.62 -20.37
N LEU A 76 -13.98 -31.48 -20.01
CA LEU A 76 -14.49 -30.33 -19.27
C LEU A 76 -13.80 -30.16 -17.91
N GLU A 77 -13.60 -31.26 -17.19
CA GLU A 77 -12.93 -31.26 -15.89
C GLU A 77 -11.45 -30.86 -16.01
N LYS A 78 -10.67 -31.59 -16.80
CA LYS A 78 -9.20 -31.44 -16.84
C LYS A 78 -8.73 -30.27 -17.68
N VAL A 79 -9.37 -30.04 -18.82
CA VAL A 79 -8.93 -29.00 -19.78
C VAL A 79 -9.57 -27.66 -19.43
N ILE A 80 -10.89 -27.61 -19.29
CA ILE A 80 -11.60 -26.34 -19.05
C ILE A 80 -11.55 -25.96 -17.57
N GLY A 81 -11.83 -26.90 -16.68
CA GLY A 81 -11.84 -26.66 -15.23
C GLY A 81 -10.45 -26.38 -14.68
N TYR A 82 -9.56 -27.36 -14.77
CA TYR A 82 -8.23 -27.26 -14.17
C TYR A 82 -7.23 -26.50 -15.05
N LEU A 83 -6.90 -26.98 -16.24
CA LEU A 83 -5.81 -26.40 -17.04
C LEU A 83 -6.07 -24.93 -17.41
N LEU A 84 -7.23 -24.64 -18.00
CA LEU A 84 -7.60 -23.27 -18.37
C LEU A 84 -7.80 -22.40 -17.13
N GLY A 85 -8.38 -22.96 -16.06
CA GLY A 85 -8.48 -22.29 -14.76
C GLY A 85 -7.12 -21.84 -14.22
N PHE A 86 -6.10 -22.72 -14.23
CA PHE A 86 -4.74 -22.39 -13.79
C PHE A 86 -4.04 -21.37 -14.70
N ILE A 87 -4.21 -21.45 -16.01
CA ILE A 87 -3.63 -20.48 -16.96
C ILE A 87 -4.20 -19.08 -16.69
N VAL A 88 -5.52 -18.98 -16.57
CA VAL A 88 -6.22 -17.72 -16.30
C VAL A 88 -5.82 -17.17 -14.92
N LEU A 89 -5.67 -18.05 -13.92
CA LEU A 89 -5.23 -17.68 -12.58
C LEU A 89 -3.79 -17.16 -12.58
N ALA A 90 -2.87 -17.84 -13.27
CA ALA A 90 -1.48 -17.42 -13.41
C ALA A 90 -1.37 -16.04 -14.09
N TYR A 91 -2.13 -15.83 -15.17
CA TYR A 91 -2.23 -14.53 -15.83
C TYR A 91 -2.78 -13.44 -14.89
N GLY A 92 -3.83 -13.76 -14.13
CA GLY A 92 -4.42 -12.85 -13.16
C GLY A 92 -3.46 -12.44 -12.06
N ILE A 93 -2.69 -13.38 -11.50
CA ILE A 93 -1.65 -13.11 -10.50
C ILE A 93 -0.55 -12.26 -11.11
N GLY A 94 -0.05 -12.62 -12.30
CA GLY A 94 1.01 -11.87 -12.99
C GLY A 94 0.65 -10.42 -13.27
N LYS A 95 -0.63 -10.12 -13.54
CA LYS A 95 -1.11 -8.73 -13.72
C LYS A 95 -1.37 -8.00 -12.39
N CYS A 96 -1.79 -8.72 -11.35
CA CYS A 96 -2.15 -8.16 -10.05
C CYS A 96 -0.92 -7.77 -9.21
N LEU A 97 0.12 -8.62 -9.18
CA LEU A 97 1.29 -8.45 -8.34
C LEU A 97 2.09 -7.14 -8.60
N PRO A 98 2.43 -6.76 -9.85
CA PRO A 98 3.18 -5.52 -10.10
C PRO A 98 2.38 -4.28 -9.68
N LYS A 99 1.05 -4.28 -9.89
CA LYS A 99 0.19 -3.15 -9.50
C LYS A 99 0.12 -2.94 -7.99
N LEU A 100 0.13 -4.03 -7.21
CA LEU A 100 0.19 -3.93 -5.75
C LEU A 100 1.52 -3.32 -5.27
N ALA A 101 2.63 -3.62 -5.96
CA ALA A 101 3.92 -3.00 -5.67
C ALA A 101 3.90 -1.49 -5.98
N GLU A 102 3.38 -1.09 -7.14
CA GLU A 102 3.24 0.32 -7.53
C GLU A 102 2.42 1.14 -6.51
N LEU A 103 1.27 0.61 -6.08
CA LEU A 103 0.43 1.29 -5.09
C LEU A 103 1.15 1.49 -3.75
N THR A 104 1.99 0.53 -3.36
CA THR A 104 2.76 0.62 -2.11
C THR A 104 3.83 1.70 -2.21
N GLU A 105 4.53 1.78 -3.33
CA GLU A 105 5.54 2.80 -3.57
C GLU A 105 4.95 4.21 -3.67
N LEU A 106 3.80 4.37 -4.35
CA LEU A 106 3.08 5.64 -4.39
C LEU A 106 2.69 6.13 -2.98
N LYS A 107 2.18 5.23 -2.14
CA LYS A 107 1.81 5.57 -0.77
C LYS A 107 3.03 5.97 0.08
N LYS A 108 4.17 5.29 -0.08
CA LYS A 108 5.43 5.67 0.58
C LYS A 108 5.93 7.04 0.13
N LEU A 109 5.85 7.33 -1.17
CA LEU A 109 6.22 8.63 -1.73
C LEU A 109 5.32 9.74 -1.17
N GLU A 110 4.01 9.50 -1.09
CA GLU A 110 3.06 10.48 -0.54
C GLU A 110 3.34 10.78 0.94
N VAL A 111 3.53 9.75 1.76
CA VAL A 111 3.89 9.90 3.18
C VAL A 111 5.22 10.64 3.33
N SER A 112 6.22 10.33 2.49
CA SER A 112 7.51 11.02 2.54
C SER A 112 7.38 12.50 2.17
N LYS A 113 6.57 12.83 1.16
CA LYS A 113 6.27 14.21 0.77
C LYS A 113 5.55 14.97 1.88
N GLN A 114 4.60 14.35 2.57
CA GLN A 114 3.92 14.95 3.71
C GLN A 114 4.88 15.21 4.88
N ARG A 115 5.73 14.25 5.23
CA ARG A 115 6.76 14.43 6.27
C ARG A 115 7.70 15.59 5.94
N LEU A 116 8.12 15.70 4.69
CA LEU A 116 8.97 16.79 4.23
C LEU A 116 8.25 18.14 4.31
N LYS A 117 6.95 18.19 3.97
CA LYS A 117 6.13 19.41 4.11
C LYS A 117 6.00 19.85 5.58
N VAL A 118 5.77 18.90 6.50
CA VAL A 118 5.71 19.18 7.94
C VAL A 118 7.07 19.67 8.43
N LEU A 119 8.15 18.99 8.08
CA LEU A 119 9.51 19.39 8.46
C LEU A 119 9.84 20.82 7.99
N ARG A 120 9.52 21.15 6.73
CA ARG A 120 9.69 22.51 6.20
C ARG A 120 8.87 23.54 6.99
N ALA A 121 7.61 23.24 7.30
CA ALA A 121 6.76 24.13 8.09
C ALA A 121 7.33 24.36 9.50
N THR A 122 7.74 23.29 10.19
CA THR A 122 8.39 23.38 11.50
C THR A 122 9.68 24.19 11.43
N MET A 123 10.51 24.01 10.40
CA MET A 123 11.74 24.79 10.24
C MET A 123 11.46 26.28 10.04
N ARG A 124 10.41 26.67 9.30
CA ARG A 124 10.01 28.08 9.21
C ARG A 124 9.63 28.63 10.58
N THR A 125 8.82 27.91 11.33
CA THR A 125 8.45 28.33 12.70
C THR A 125 9.68 28.46 13.60
N VAL A 126 10.65 27.54 13.52
CA VAL A 126 11.91 27.64 14.27
C VAL A 126 12.69 28.89 13.84
N LEU A 127 12.79 29.17 12.54
CA LEU A 127 13.46 30.36 12.02
C LEU A 127 12.77 31.65 12.49
N ASP A 128 11.44 31.67 12.61
CA ASP A 128 10.66 32.79 13.14
C ASP A 128 10.90 32.98 14.64
N ILE A 129 10.93 31.89 15.42
CA ILE A 129 11.26 31.93 16.85
C ILE A 129 12.68 32.48 17.06
N VAL A 130 13.66 31.97 16.31
CA VAL A 130 15.05 32.45 16.37
C VAL A 130 15.10 33.93 15.99
N ASN A 131 14.33 34.38 15.00
CA ASN A 131 14.27 35.79 14.63
C ASN A 131 13.76 36.67 15.78
N ASN A 132 12.66 36.26 16.41
CA ASN A 132 12.08 36.99 17.54
C ASN A 132 13.06 37.03 18.72
N PHE A 133 13.76 35.92 18.98
CA PHE A 133 14.78 35.86 20.01
C PHE A 133 15.95 36.81 19.71
N LEU A 134 16.51 36.79 18.50
CA LEU A 134 17.60 37.70 18.12
C LEU A 134 17.20 39.17 18.25
N ASN A 135 15.98 39.54 17.86
CA ASN A 135 15.47 40.90 18.03
C ASN A 135 15.41 41.32 19.51
N ASN A 136 14.95 40.42 20.39
CA ASN A 136 14.90 40.69 21.83
C ASN A 136 16.30 40.83 22.44
N VAL A 137 17.26 40.00 22.03
CA VAL A 137 18.66 40.10 22.50
C VAL A 137 19.31 41.40 22.00
N GLN A 138 19.05 41.81 20.76
CA GLN A 138 19.51 43.11 20.25
C GLN A 138 18.95 44.28 21.05
N TYR A 139 17.65 44.23 21.40
CA TYR A 139 17.04 45.23 22.26
C TYR A 139 17.69 45.28 23.65
N PHE A 140 17.96 44.11 24.25
CA PHE A 140 18.66 44.02 25.53
C PHE A 140 20.07 44.62 25.45
N LYS A 141 20.82 44.30 24.39
CA LYS A 141 22.15 44.88 24.14
C LYS A 141 22.08 46.41 24.10
N PHE A 142 21.15 46.96 23.32
CA PHE A 142 20.97 48.40 23.19
C PHE A 142 20.68 49.08 24.53
N ARG A 143 19.80 48.48 25.36
CA ARG A 143 19.53 49.01 26.71
C ARG A 143 20.75 48.92 27.62
N ALA A 144 21.47 47.79 27.62
CA ALA A 144 22.65 47.60 28.44
C ALA A 144 23.79 48.57 28.08
N GLU A 145 23.92 48.91 26.80
CA GLU A 145 24.86 49.92 26.29
C GLU A 145 24.46 51.35 26.73
N GLN A 146 23.17 51.68 26.67
CA GLN A 146 22.65 52.97 27.11
C GLN A 146 22.80 53.20 28.62
N GLU A 147 22.58 52.15 29.43
CA GLU A 147 22.70 52.19 30.88
C GLU A 147 24.15 51.96 31.37
N ASN A 148 25.10 51.74 30.47
CA ASN A 148 26.50 51.40 30.77
C ASN A 148 26.61 50.19 31.75
N ALA A 149 25.64 49.27 31.64
CA ALA A 149 25.42 48.19 32.61
C ALA A 149 26.30 46.95 32.36
N LEU A 150 26.92 46.85 31.18
CA LEU A 150 27.82 45.75 30.81
C LEU A 150 29.18 46.26 30.32
N PRO A 151 30.28 45.58 30.67
CA PRO A 151 31.58 45.77 30.06
C PRO A 151 31.54 45.69 28.53
N ARG A 152 32.31 46.56 27.87
CA ARG A 152 32.36 46.66 26.40
C ARG A 152 32.76 45.35 25.71
N GLU A 153 33.64 44.58 26.34
CA GLU A 153 34.08 43.25 25.86
C GLU A 153 32.91 42.25 25.76
N LEU A 154 32.02 42.20 26.76
CA LEU A 154 30.83 41.33 26.73
C LEU A 154 29.81 41.76 25.68
N LEU A 155 29.70 43.07 25.41
CA LEU A 155 28.83 43.59 24.34
C LEU A 155 29.35 43.21 22.95
N GLU A 156 30.66 43.19 22.75
CA GLU A 156 31.29 42.77 21.49
C GLU A 156 31.15 41.25 21.28
N GLU A 157 31.33 40.45 22.32
CA GLU A 157 31.12 39.00 22.26
C GLU A 157 29.66 38.65 21.93
N LEU A 158 28.70 39.33 22.59
CA LEU A 158 27.27 39.16 22.32
C LEU A 158 26.92 39.54 20.87
N GLU A 159 27.51 40.62 20.34
CA GLU A 159 27.28 41.04 18.97
C GLU A 159 27.84 40.03 17.95
N SER A 160 29.02 39.48 18.22
CA SER A 160 29.58 38.40 17.40
C SER A 160 28.63 37.20 17.36
N GLY A 161 28.11 36.77 18.52
CA GLY A 161 27.15 35.66 18.62
C GLY A 161 25.84 35.91 17.88
N ILE A 162 25.27 37.11 17.96
CA ILE A 162 24.07 37.50 17.19
C ILE A 162 24.35 37.42 15.68
N ARG A 163 25.52 37.94 15.26
CA ARG A 163 25.90 38.01 13.85
C ARG A 163 26.10 36.61 13.25
N ASP A 164 26.74 35.72 13.99
CA ASP A 164 26.94 34.34 13.55
C ASP A 164 25.64 33.53 13.52
N THR A 165 24.78 33.70 14.52
CA THR A 165 23.44 33.09 14.52
C THR A 165 22.59 33.59 13.35
N GLY A 166 22.71 34.87 12.98
CA GLY A 166 22.07 35.46 11.80
C GLY A 166 22.53 34.84 10.48
N LYS A 167 23.84 34.55 10.33
CA LYS A 167 24.38 33.85 9.15
C LYS A 167 23.81 32.43 9.03
N ILE A 168 23.78 31.71 10.15
CA ILE A 168 23.21 30.35 10.21
C ILE A 168 21.74 30.40 9.78
N LYS A 169 20.94 31.28 10.37
CA LYS A 169 19.52 31.48 9.99
C LYS A 169 19.35 31.68 8.48
N LYS A 170 20.15 32.56 7.86
CA LYS A 170 20.09 32.83 6.41
C LYS A 170 20.41 31.59 5.56
N ALA A 171 21.41 30.81 5.98
CA ALA A 171 21.80 29.57 5.30
C ALA A 171 20.74 28.46 5.41
N TRP A 172 20.01 28.40 6.53
CA TRP A 172 18.91 27.45 6.71
C TRP A 172 17.63 27.90 6.00
N GLY A 173 17.32 29.20 5.99
CA GLY A 173 16.16 29.74 5.26
C GLY A 173 16.20 29.41 3.78
N SER A 174 17.36 29.59 3.13
CA SER A 174 17.50 29.28 1.69
C SER A 174 17.29 27.81 1.35
N ARG A 175 17.56 26.88 2.29
CA ARG A 175 17.34 25.43 2.11
C ARG A 175 15.90 25.01 2.35
N VAL A 176 15.11 25.80 3.06
CA VAL A 176 13.70 25.52 3.37
C VAL A 176 12.78 25.98 2.24
N ASP A 177 13.20 27.02 1.50
CA ASP A 177 12.43 27.63 0.41
C ASP A 177 12.67 26.97 -0.97
N THR A 178 13.78 26.25 -1.15
CA THR A 178 14.01 25.27 -2.24
C THR A 178 13.33 23.94 -1.92
#